data_AF-A0A833QD92-F1
#
_entry.id   AF-A0A833QD92-F1
#
_cell.length_a   1.000
_cell.length_b   1.000
_cell.length_c   1.000
_cell.angle_alpha   90.00
_cell.angle_beta   90.00
_cell.angle_gamma   90.00
#
_symmetry.space_group_name_H-M   'P 1'
#
loop_
_entity.id
_entity.type
_entity.pdbx_description
1 polymer ?
#
loop_
_entity_poly.entity_id
_entity_poly.type
_entity_poly.pdbx_seq_one_letter_code
_entity_poly.pdbx_strand_id
1 'polypeptide(L)'
;MADPSFNTNSTFTSNCNAHKNELEEPTILRSRRPLKDIPNIEEVDSKYKQLIFTLEKREGWLMSSMRNYKGFWQPEGLLPGIMAMEEAFQSRPGDVIVASFVKSGTTWLKALTFTIMHRNKYDFLSHPLLKLNPHDCVPFTEYHYATRDEQYLETLPSPRILGTHLPYSILPESIKTSKCPIIYICREPKDVLVSFWHMITRHERFNNSFPFTQAFELFWNN
;
A
#
# COMPACT_ATOMS: atom_id res chain seq x y z
N MET A 1 -6.47 -51.15 -59.87
CA MET A 1 -6.90 -51.79 -58.62
C MET A 1 -6.16 -51.10 -57.49
N ALA A 2 -6.83 -50.16 -56.82
CA ALA A 2 -6.29 -49.43 -55.67
C ALA A 2 -7.15 -49.81 -54.46
N ASP A 3 -6.50 -50.31 -53.42
CA ASP A 3 -7.10 -50.76 -52.17
C ASP A 3 -7.19 -49.56 -51.20
N PRO A 4 -8.36 -49.25 -50.59
CA PRO A 4 -8.52 -48.13 -49.68
C PRO A 4 -8.47 -48.60 -48.22
N SER A 5 -7.40 -48.26 -47.49
CA SER A 5 -7.44 -48.29 -46.02
C SER A 5 -6.39 -47.35 -45.39
N PHE A 6 -6.78 -46.09 -45.16
CA PHE A 6 -6.19 -45.27 -44.11
C PHE A 6 -7.32 -44.64 -43.31
N ASN A 7 -7.67 -45.30 -42.20
CA ASN A 7 -8.64 -44.82 -41.23
C ASN A 7 -7.90 -43.95 -40.21
N THR A 8 -8.30 -42.69 -40.13
CA THR A 8 -7.94 -41.72 -39.09
C THR A 8 -8.60 -42.11 -37.77
N ASN A 9 -7.86 -42.12 -36.66
CA ASN A 9 -8.29 -41.66 -35.33
C ASN A 9 -7.31 -42.12 -34.25
N SER A 10 -6.47 -41.21 -33.75
CA SER A 10 -5.87 -41.34 -32.42
C SER A 10 -5.92 -39.98 -31.73
N THR A 11 -7.10 -39.63 -31.24
CA THR A 11 -7.29 -38.51 -30.31
C THR A 11 -6.75 -38.95 -28.97
N PHE A 12 -5.66 -38.33 -28.52
CA PHE A 12 -5.09 -38.53 -27.19
C PHE A 12 -6.00 -37.81 -26.19
N THR A 13 -6.99 -38.50 -25.64
CA THR A 13 -7.82 -37.97 -24.55
C THR A 13 -7.08 -38.16 -23.23
N SER A 14 -6.27 -37.16 -22.84
CA SER A 14 -5.80 -37.10 -21.45
C SER A 14 -6.96 -36.67 -20.56
N ASN A 15 -7.43 -37.64 -19.81
CA ASN A 15 -8.40 -37.53 -18.74
C ASN A 15 -7.88 -36.55 -17.67
N CYS A 16 -8.50 -35.38 -17.56
CA CYS A 16 -8.41 -34.54 -16.36
C CYS A 16 -9.83 -34.20 -15.93
N ASN A 17 -10.42 -35.12 -15.16
CA ASN A 17 -11.48 -34.78 -14.22
C ASN A 17 -10.89 -33.76 -13.23
N ALA A 18 -10.96 -32.49 -13.60
CA ALA A 18 -10.81 -31.41 -12.65
C ALA A 18 -11.99 -31.53 -11.70
N HIS A 19 -11.71 -32.06 -10.51
CA HIS A 19 -12.53 -31.83 -9.34
C HIS A 19 -12.89 -30.35 -9.34
N LYS A 20 -14.17 -30.07 -9.53
CA LYS A 20 -14.77 -28.81 -9.11
C LYS A 20 -14.66 -28.79 -7.59
N ASN A 21 -13.47 -28.44 -7.10
CA ASN A 21 -13.38 -27.84 -5.80
C ASN A 21 -14.10 -26.50 -5.97
N GLU A 22 -15.25 -26.40 -5.31
CA GLU A 22 -15.77 -25.12 -4.83
C GLU A 22 -14.59 -24.39 -4.19
N LEU A 23 -13.94 -23.54 -4.99
CA LEU A 23 -12.97 -22.60 -4.50
C LEU A 23 -13.81 -21.57 -3.76
N GLU A 24 -13.96 -21.80 -2.45
CA GLU A 24 -14.37 -20.80 -1.48
C GLU A 24 -13.83 -19.45 -1.95
N GLU A 25 -14.71 -18.49 -2.20
CA GLU A 25 -14.27 -17.11 -2.33
C GLU A 25 -13.60 -16.73 -1.03
N PRO A 26 -12.43 -16.08 -1.10
CA PRO A 26 -12.28 -15.01 -0.16
C PRO A 26 -11.93 -13.78 -0.99
N THR A 27 -13.01 -13.11 -1.40
CA THR A 27 -13.00 -11.69 -1.76
C THR A 27 -12.63 -10.88 -0.50
N ILE A 28 -11.42 -11.06 0.05
CA ILE A 28 -10.93 -10.35 1.25
C ILE A 28 -10.43 -8.96 0.89
N LEU A 29 -10.26 -8.63 -0.40
CA LEU A 29 -9.91 -7.28 -0.79
C LEU A 29 -11.11 -6.37 -0.56
N ARG A 30 -10.99 -5.46 0.40
CA ARG A 30 -11.99 -4.41 0.66
C ARG A 30 -11.40 -3.04 0.41
N SER A 31 -12.30 -2.08 0.16
CA SER A 31 -11.92 -0.67 0.04
C SER A 31 -11.22 -0.20 1.32
N ARG A 32 -10.13 0.56 1.16
CA ARG A 32 -9.45 1.19 2.30
C ARG A 32 -10.41 2.08 3.10
N ARG A 33 -10.20 2.15 4.43
CA ARG A 33 -10.91 3.13 5.25
C ARG A 33 -10.55 4.56 4.80
N PRO A 34 -11.52 5.48 4.70
CA PRO A 34 -11.25 6.88 4.42
C PRO A 34 -10.22 7.50 5.38
N LEU A 35 -9.35 8.38 4.86
CA LEU A 35 -8.38 9.10 5.70
C LEU A 35 -9.03 10.00 6.80
N LYS A 36 -10.35 10.26 6.76
CA LYS A 36 -11.05 10.99 7.85
C LYS A 36 -11.18 10.14 9.10
N ASP A 37 -11.07 8.83 8.96
CA ASP A 37 -11.20 7.89 10.06
C ASP A 37 -9.89 7.79 10.84
N ILE A 38 -8.82 8.49 10.42
CA ILE A 38 -7.62 8.68 11.25
C ILE A 38 -8.02 9.63 12.39
N PRO A 39 -8.03 9.15 13.64
CA PRO A 39 -8.45 9.94 14.79
C PRO A 39 -7.50 11.12 15.04
N ASN A 40 -8.03 12.19 15.64
CA ASN A 40 -7.18 13.29 16.12
C ASN A 40 -6.29 12.76 17.26
N ILE A 41 -5.01 13.13 17.30
CA ILE A 41 -4.06 12.72 18.35
C ILE A 41 -4.58 13.05 19.76
N GLU A 42 -5.39 14.10 19.90
CA GLU A 42 -6.01 14.47 21.17
C GLU A 42 -7.03 13.43 21.64
N GLU A 43 -7.73 12.80 20.69
CA GLU A 43 -8.73 11.75 20.90
C GLU A 43 -8.11 10.36 21.00
N VAL A 44 -6.89 10.19 20.49
CA VAL A 44 -6.16 8.93 20.59
C VAL A 44 -5.63 8.78 22.01
N ASP A 45 -6.29 7.94 22.80
CA ASP A 45 -5.67 7.34 23.98
C ASP A 45 -4.67 6.28 23.51
N SER A 46 -3.38 6.58 23.64
CA SER A 46 -2.26 5.73 23.24
C SER A 46 -1.07 5.98 24.15
N LYS A 47 -0.33 4.91 24.46
CA LYS A 47 0.92 4.97 25.23
C LYS A 47 1.98 5.87 24.59
N TYR A 48 1.87 6.15 23.28
CA TYR A 48 2.80 7.00 22.55
C TYR A 48 2.52 8.49 22.69
N LYS A 49 1.33 8.87 23.19
CA LYS A 49 0.84 10.26 23.18
C LYS A 49 1.85 11.24 23.78
N GLN A 50 2.36 10.93 24.97
CA GLN A 50 3.33 11.79 25.66
C GLN A 50 4.63 11.96 24.86
N LEU A 51 5.19 10.87 24.32
CA LEU A 51 6.38 10.91 23.48
C LEU A 51 6.13 11.77 22.23
N ILE A 52 5.01 11.57 21.54
CA ILE A 52 4.63 12.35 20.36
C ILE A 52 4.61 13.85 20.68
N PHE A 53 4.05 14.25 21.83
CA PHE A 53 4.02 15.66 22.23
C PHE A 53 5.40 16.29 22.47
N THR A 54 6.42 15.49 22.83
CA THR A 54 7.81 15.97 22.98
C THR A 54 8.56 16.14 21.66
N LEU A 55 8.08 15.55 20.56
CA LEU A 55 8.73 15.67 19.25
C LEU A 55 8.56 17.08 18.68
N GLU A 56 9.60 17.55 17.98
CA GLU A 56 9.57 18.82 17.26
C GLU A 56 8.35 18.87 16.33
N LYS A 57 7.59 19.97 16.42
CA LYS A 57 6.37 20.18 15.65
C LYS A 57 6.58 21.28 14.61
N ARG A 58 5.97 21.10 13.44
CA ARG A 58 5.84 22.16 12.44
C ARG A 58 4.52 22.04 11.70
N GLU A 59 4.16 23.13 11.02
CA GLU A 59 3.04 23.10 10.10
C GLU A 59 3.39 22.27 8.85
N GLY A 60 2.46 21.39 8.47
CA GLY A 60 2.63 20.48 7.35
C GLY A 60 1.90 20.92 6.10
N TRP A 61 2.35 20.36 4.99
CA TRP A 61 1.70 20.53 3.70
C TRP A 61 0.57 19.50 3.47
N LEU A 62 0.75 18.25 3.93
CA LEU A 62 -0.21 17.15 3.75
C LEU A 62 -1.29 17.11 4.84
N MET A 63 -0.93 17.42 6.08
CA MET A 63 -1.82 17.59 7.22
C MET A 63 -1.33 18.83 7.97
N SER A 64 -2.24 19.57 8.62
CA SER A 64 -1.87 20.83 9.30
C SER A 64 -0.71 20.65 10.28
N SER A 65 -0.66 19.52 10.99
CA SER A 65 0.36 19.27 12.01
C SER A 65 1.25 18.09 11.67
N MET A 66 2.57 18.33 11.65
CA MET A 66 3.63 17.33 11.44
C MET A 66 4.56 17.30 12.63
N ARG A 67 5.17 16.14 12.92
CA ARG A 67 6.25 16.05 13.90
C ARG A 67 7.47 15.29 13.37
N ASN A 68 8.65 15.68 13.85
CA ASN A 68 9.89 15.01 13.51
C ASN A 68 10.00 13.71 14.31
N TYR A 69 9.87 12.58 13.63
CA TYR A 69 10.07 11.27 14.22
C TYR A 69 11.24 10.58 13.53
N LYS A 70 12.30 10.30 14.31
CA LYS A 70 13.54 9.67 13.83
C LYS A 70 14.16 10.36 12.62
N GLY A 71 14.13 11.69 12.58
CA GLY A 71 14.72 12.50 11.51
C GLY A 71 13.81 12.74 10.31
N PHE A 72 12.55 12.27 10.33
CA PHE A 72 11.61 12.47 9.24
C PHE A 72 10.31 13.11 9.73
N TRP A 73 9.78 14.05 8.95
CA TRP A 73 8.52 14.71 9.26
C TRP A 73 7.34 13.80 8.90
N GLN A 74 6.61 13.36 9.92
CA GLN A 74 5.43 12.53 9.78
C GLN A 74 4.17 13.29 10.18
N PRO A 75 3.01 13.03 9.53
CA PRO A 75 1.75 13.61 9.96
C PRO A 75 1.41 13.18 11.39
N GLU A 76 1.06 14.15 12.24
CA GLU A 76 0.87 13.92 13.67
C GLU A 76 -0.16 12.82 13.96
N GLY A 77 -1.27 12.80 13.22
CA GLY A 77 -2.32 11.78 13.39
C GLY A 77 -1.90 10.36 13.00
N LEU A 78 -0.84 10.19 12.20
CA LEU A 78 -0.35 8.85 11.82
C LEU A 78 0.65 8.28 12.83
N LEU A 79 1.30 9.12 13.64
CA LEU A 79 2.39 8.71 14.52
C LEU A 79 2.02 7.57 15.49
N PRO A 80 0.84 7.56 16.15
CA PRO A 80 0.46 6.43 17.00
C PRO A 80 0.43 5.11 16.23
N GLY A 81 -0.06 5.13 14.99
CA GLY A 81 -0.10 3.95 14.12
C GLY A 81 1.28 3.54 13.64
N ILE A 82 2.12 4.49 13.24
CA ILE A 82 3.51 4.24 12.82
C ILE A 82 4.31 3.59 13.97
N MET A 83 4.21 4.14 15.18
CA MET A 83 4.89 3.61 16.37
C MET A 83 4.35 2.23 16.78
N ALA A 84 3.03 2.02 16.72
CA ALA A 84 2.43 0.70 16.94
C ALA A 84 2.89 -0.32 15.90
N MET A 85 2.97 0.09 14.64
CA MET A 85 3.43 -0.75 13.54
C MET A 85 4.89 -1.15 13.72
N GLU A 86 5.77 -0.22 14.06
CA GLU A 86 7.19 -0.53 14.33
C GLU A 86 7.36 -1.62 15.40
N GLU A 87 6.55 -1.57 16.47
CA GLU A 87 6.63 -2.51 17.59
C GLU A 87 5.96 -3.87 17.29
N ALA A 88 4.81 -3.86 16.62
CA ALA A 88 3.95 -5.03 16.54
C ALA A 88 3.96 -5.74 15.18
N PHE A 89 4.33 -5.07 14.09
CA PHE A 89 4.24 -5.66 12.76
C PHE A 89 5.21 -6.82 12.57
N GLN A 90 4.69 -7.96 12.12
CA GLN A 90 5.46 -9.15 11.79
C GLN A 90 5.38 -9.43 10.29
N SER A 91 6.52 -9.39 9.62
CA SER A 91 6.62 -9.83 8.23
C SER A 91 6.47 -11.35 8.13
N ARG A 92 5.90 -11.83 7.02
CA ARG A 92 5.78 -13.26 6.72
C ARG A 92 6.76 -13.64 5.61
N PRO A 93 7.24 -14.89 5.56
CA PRO A 93 8.03 -15.38 4.44
C PRO A 93 7.32 -15.13 3.12
N GLY A 94 8.02 -14.47 2.19
CA GLY A 94 7.49 -14.14 0.86
C GLY A 94 6.71 -12.84 0.77
N ASP A 95 6.47 -12.12 1.86
CA ASP A 95 5.85 -10.78 1.79
C ASP A 95 6.69 -9.85 0.91
N VAL A 96 6.02 -9.03 0.11
CA VAL A 96 6.61 -8.04 -0.79
C VAL A 96 6.22 -6.65 -0.32
N ILE A 97 7.21 -5.78 -0.10
CA ILE A 97 6.99 -4.40 0.32
C ILE A 97 7.12 -3.47 -0.89
N VAL A 98 6.04 -2.78 -1.22
CA VAL A 98 5.97 -1.75 -2.28
C VAL A 98 6.13 -0.38 -1.62
N ALA A 99 7.33 0.18 -1.72
CA ALA A 99 7.69 1.43 -1.07
C ALA A 99 7.82 2.57 -2.08
N SER A 100 7.44 3.78 -1.67
CA SER A 100 7.74 4.99 -2.44
C SER A 100 7.57 6.22 -1.57
N PHE A 101 8.22 7.33 -1.92
CA PHE A 101 7.70 8.62 -1.48
C PHE A 101 6.33 8.88 -2.11
N VAL A 102 5.44 9.60 -1.43
CA VAL A 102 4.11 9.92 -1.94
C VAL A 102 4.20 10.59 -3.31
N LYS A 103 3.28 10.26 -4.24
CA LYS A 103 3.24 10.77 -5.63
C LYS A 103 4.37 10.37 -6.56
N SER A 104 5.24 9.44 -6.16
CA SER A 104 6.32 8.93 -7.00
C SER A 104 5.91 7.79 -7.96
N GLY A 105 4.61 7.60 -8.21
CA GLY A 105 4.11 6.51 -9.07
C GLY A 105 3.59 5.27 -8.32
N THR A 106 3.29 5.39 -7.03
CA THR A 106 2.84 4.27 -6.16
C THR A 106 1.65 3.51 -6.71
N THR A 107 0.65 4.20 -7.26
CA THR A 107 -0.56 3.57 -7.81
C THR A 107 -0.22 2.62 -8.95
N TRP A 108 0.70 3.03 -9.84
CA TRP A 108 1.16 2.22 -10.96
C TRP A 108 2.01 1.05 -10.48
N LEU A 109 2.95 1.29 -9.56
CA LEU A 109 3.79 0.22 -9.01
C LEU A 109 2.96 -0.83 -8.26
N LYS A 110 1.94 -0.42 -7.48
CA LYS A 110 1.00 -1.33 -6.82
C LYS A 110 0.25 -2.19 -7.82
N ALA A 111 -0.29 -1.59 -8.88
CA ALA A 111 -0.98 -2.31 -9.94
C ALA A 111 -0.09 -3.36 -10.62
N LEU A 112 1.12 -2.96 -11.05
CA LEU A 112 2.07 -3.88 -11.69
C LEU A 112 2.48 -5.03 -10.77
N THR A 113 2.86 -4.72 -9.53
CA THR A 113 3.28 -5.74 -8.56
C THR A 113 2.14 -6.72 -8.29
N PHE A 114 0.92 -6.22 -8.09
CA PHE A 114 -0.26 -7.05 -7.86
C PHE A 114 -0.54 -7.98 -9.05
N THR A 115 -0.54 -7.44 -10.28
CA THR A 115 -0.76 -8.23 -11.50
C THR A 115 0.31 -9.30 -11.69
N ILE A 116 1.58 -8.98 -11.48
CA ILE A 116 2.69 -9.94 -11.67
C ILE A 116 2.61 -11.10 -10.67
N MET A 117 2.33 -10.78 -9.40
CA MET A 117 2.23 -11.76 -8.32
C MET A 117 1.00 -12.67 -8.45
N HIS A 118 -0.08 -12.16 -9.04
CA HIS A 118 -1.33 -12.89 -9.21
C HIS A 118 -1.62 -13.31 -10.66
N ARG A 119 -0.61 -13.30 -11.54
CA ARG A 119 -0.77 -13.56 -12.98
C ARG A 119 -1.38 -14.92 -13.32
N ASN A 120 -1.22 -15.90 -12.44
CA ASN A 120 -1.77 -17.26 -12.59
C ASN A 120 -3.06 -17.46 -11.77
N LYS A 121 -3.49 -16.46 -11.00
CA LYS A 121 -4.67 -16.52 -10.12
C LYS A 121 -5.90 -15.88 -10.76
N TYR A 122 -5.70 -14.81 -11.51
CA TYR A 122 -6.80 -14.06 -12.13
C TYR A 122 -6.62 -13.98 -13.64
N ASP A 123 -7.67 -14.34 -14.38
CA ASP A 123 -7.76 -14.06 -15.81
C ASP A 123 -8.05 -12.57 -16.03
N PHE A 124 -7.73 -12.07 -17.23
CA PHE A 124 -7.86 -10.66 -17.59
C PHE A 124 -9.22 -10.06 -17.23
N LEU A 125 -10.33 -10.71 -17.62
CA LEU A 125 -11.70 -10.20 -17.40
C LEU A 125 -12.15 -10.28 -15.93
N SER A 126 -11.52 -11.13 -15.13
CA SER A 126 -11.82 -11.32 -13.71
C SER A 126 -10.88 -10.53 -12.79
N HIS A 127 -9.91 -9.82 -13.37
CA HIS A 127 -8.82 -9.24 -12.60
C HIS A 127 -9.32 -8.16 -11.62
N PRO A 128 -8.96 -8.20 -10.32
CA PRO A 128 -9.45 -7.26 -9.31
C PRO A 128 -9.24 -5.79 -9.66
N LEU A 129 -8.14 -5.45 -10.34
CA LEU A 129 -7.84 -4.08 -10.78
C LEU A 129 -8.81 -3.48 -11.81
N LEU A 130 -9.72 -4.28 -12.39
CA LEU A 130 -10.80 -3.76 -13.24
C LEU A 130 -11.95 -3.17 -12.42
N LYS A 131 -12.06 -3.53 -11.13
CA LYS A 131 -13.16 -3.12 -10.24
C LYS A 131 -12.67 -2.34 -9.02
N LEU A 132 -11.46 -2.61 -8.56
CA LEU A 132 -10.86 -2.03 -7.35
C LEU A 132 -9.74 -1.06 -7.69
N ASN A 133 -9.52 -0.08 -6.82
CA ASN A 133 -8.36 0.78 -6.94
C ASN A 133 -7.09 -0.02 -6.55
N PRO A 134 -5.92 0.20 -7.19
CA PRO A 134 -4.67 -0.47 -6.80
C PRO A 134 -4.29 -0.30 -5.32
N HIS A 135 -4.73 0.80 -4.68
CA HIS A 135 -4.53 1.03 -3.25
C HIS A 135 -5.39 0.13 -2.35
N ASP A 136 -6.48 -0.44 -2.86
CA ASP A 136 -7.31 -1.43 -2.15
C ASP A 136 -6.73 -2.85 -2.32
N CYS A 137 -6.11 -3.12 -3.48
CA CYS A 137 -5.44 -4.40 -3.75
C CYS A 137 -4.11 -4.55 -3.02
N VAL A 138 -3.41 -3.44 -2.76
CA VAL A 138 -2.13 -3.42 -2.04
C VAL A 138 -2.28 -2.40 -0.89
N PRO A 139 -2.68 -2.83 0.31
CA PRO A 139 -2.95 -1.93 1.43
C PRO A 139 -1.68 -1.27 1.95
N PHE A 140 -1.80 -0.08 2.52
CA PHE A 140 -0.69 0.61 3.15
C PHE A 140 -0.62 0.28 4.64
N THR A 141 0.51 -0.26 5.08
CA THR A 141 0.66 -0.78 6.45
C THR A 141 0.39 0.31 7.49
N GLU A 142 1.03 1.48 7.36
CA GLU A 142 0.93 2.58 8.32
C GLU A 142 -0.50 3.13 8.47
N TYR A 143 -1.30 3.13 7.40
CA TYR A 143 -2.68 3.64 7.46
C TYR A 143 -3.62 2.66 8.16
N HIS A 144 -3.44 1.34 7.99
CA HIS A 144 -4.23 0.35 8.72
C HIS A 144 -3.94 0.38 10.22
N TYR A 145 -2.67 0.54 10.62
CA TYR A 145 -2.35 0.75 12.04
C TYR A 145 -2.90 2.08 12.56
N ALA A 146 -2.80 3.17 11.79
CA ALA A 146 -3.32 4.48 12.22
C ALA A 146 -4.85 4.50 12.38
N THR A 147 -5.56 3.66 11.62
CA THR A 147 -7.04 3.53 11.69
C THR A 147 -7.51 2.37 12.58
N ARG A 148 -6.59 1.75 13.36
CA ARG A 148 -6.86 0.60 14.24
C ARG A 148 -7.53 -0.57 13.50
N ASP A 149 -7.01 -0.84 12.31
CA ASP A 149 -7.50 -1.83 11.37
C ASP A 149 -6.39 -2.83 10.96
N GLU A 150 -5.34 -2.95 11.77
CA GLU A 150 -4.19 -3.82 11.50
C GLU A 150 -4.57 -5.30 11.38
N GLN A 151 -5.65 -5.74 12.05
CA GLN A 151 -6.17 -7.11 11.92
C GLN A 151 -6.51 -7.48 10.48
N TYR A 152 -6.91 -6.50 9.66
CA TYR A 152 -7.15 -6.72 8.23
C TYR A 152 -5.91 -7.24 7.50
N LEU A 153 -4.73 -6.69 7.83
CA LEU A 153 -3.48 -7.12 7.22
C LEU A 153 -3.15 -8.59 7.56
N GLU A 154 -3.65 -9.07 8.69
CA GLU A 154 -3.49 -10.46 9.10
C GLU A 154 -4.45 -11.41 8.38
N THR A 155 -5.62 -10.93 7.94
CA THR A 155 -6.56 -11.73 7.12
C THR A 155 -6.11 -11.95 5.69
N LEU A 156 -5.12 -11.18 5.20
CA LEU A 156 -4.63 -11.30 3.83
C LEU A 156 -3.89 -12.63 3.62
N PRO A 157 -4.09 -13.29 2.47
CA PRO A 157 -3.37 -14.52 2.14
C PRO A 157 -1.88 -14.23 1.92
N SER A 158 -1.03 -15.19 2.27
CA SER A 158 0.40 -15.14 1.98
C SER A 158 0.71 -15.68 0.58
N PRO A 159 1.72 -15.14 -0.13
CA PRO A 159 2.52 -13.96 0.25
C PRO A 159 1.70 -12.66 0.18
N ARG A 160 1.88 -11.76 1.16
CA ARG A 160 1.20 -10.47 1.15
C ARG A 160 1.95 -9.47 0.27
N ILE A 161 1.22 -8.58 -0.37
CA ILE A 161 1.77 -7.39 -1.02
C ILE A 161 1.34 -6.19 -0.19
N LEU A 162 2.29 -5.49 0.41
CA LEU A 162 2.03 -4.40 1.34
C LEU A 162 2.70 -3.13 0.83
N GLY A 163 2.01 -2.01 0.90
CA GLY A 163 2.52 -0.69 0.53
C GLY A 163 3.03 0.08 1.74
N THR A 164 4.00 0.97 1.52
CA THR A 164 4.37 1.96 2.54
C THR A 164 4.95 3.24 1.93
N HIS A 165 4.72 4.36 2.60
CA HIS A 165 5.40 5.63 2.37
C HIS A 165 6.49 5.93 3.39
N LEU A 166 6.72 5.03 4.35
CA LEU A 166 7.68 5.26 5.42
C LEU A 166 9.14 5.13 4.92
N PRO A 167 10.04 5.98 5.42
CA PRO A 167 11.47 5.81 5.25
C PRO A 167 11.96 4.45 5.76
N TYR A 168 13.00 3.91 5.12
CA TYR A 168 13.56 2.61 5.46
C TYR A 168 13.92 2.48 6.95
N SER A 169 14.45 3.54 7.57
CA SER A 169 14.84 3.55 9.00
C SER A 169 13.66 3.36 9.96
N ILE A 170 12.45 3.75 9.55
CA ILE A 170 11.21 3.66 10.33
C ILE A 170 10.48 2.32 10.07
N LEU A 171 10.92 1.53 9.09
CA LEU A 171 10.28 0.24 8.87
C LEU A 171 10.49 -0.71 10.06
N PRO A 172 9.52 -1.59 10.35
CA PRO A 172 9.65 -2.62 11.37
C PRO A 172 10.91 -3.47 11.16
N GLU A 173 11.60 -3.83 12.25
CA GLU A 173 12.79 -4.69 12.18
C GLU A 173 12.48 -6.03 11.51
N SER A 174 11.27 -6.56 11.71
CA SER A 174 10.82 -7.79 11.06
C SER A 174 10.86 -7.71 9.53
N ILE A 175 10.71 -6.53 8.91
CA ILE A 175 10.87 -6.33 7.46
C ILE A 175 12.36 -6.20 7.08
N LYS A 176 13.15 -5.51 7.92
CA LYS A 176 14.57 -5.26 7.63
C LYS A 176 15.42 -6.53 7.73
N THR A 177 15.11 -7.38 8.71
CA THR A 177 15.87 -8.61 8.97
C THR A 177 15.34 -9.81 8.18
N SER A 178 14.12 -9.74 7.66
CA SER A 178 13.58 -10.81 6.82
C SER A 178 14.10 -10.73 5.39
N LYS A 179 13.90 -11.81 4.63
CA LYS A 179 14.19 -11.87 3.19
C LYS A 179 13.04 -11.30 2.34
N CYS A 180 12.24 -10.39 2.88
CA CYS A 180 11.15 -9.76 2.16
C CYS A 180 11.71 -8.79 1.10
N PRO A 181 11.43 -8.97 -0.20
CA PRO A 181 11.85 -8.00 -1.20
C PRO A 181 11.14 -6.66 -0.99
N ILE A 182 11.92 -5.58 -1.05
CA ILE A 182 11.42 -4.20 -1.03
C ILE A 182 11.59 -3.62 -2.44
N ILE A 183 10.47 -3.28 -3.08
CA ILE A 183 10.44 -2.65 -4.39
C ILE A 183 10.17 -1.16 -4.17
N TYR A 184 11.17 -0.32 -4.43
CA TYR A 184 11.08 1.13 -4.26
C TYR A 184 10.99 1.84 -5.62
N ILE A 185 10.05 2.79 -5.77
CA ILE A 185 10.03 3.72 -6.91
C ILE A 185 10.30 5.15 -6.47
N CYS A 186 11.21 5.80 -7.20
CA CYS A 186 11.50 7.22 -7.09
C CYS A 186 11.01 7.96 -8.34
N ARG A 187 10.78 9.26 -8.16
CA ARG A 187 10.49 10.19 -9.24
C ARG A 187 11.28 11.47 -9.00
N GLU A 188 11.55 12.21 -10.06
CA GLU A 188 12.24 13.50 -9.97
C GLU A 188 11.50 14.42 -8.95
N PRO A 189 12.21 15.06 -8.00
CA PRO A 189 11.57 15.77 -6.90
C PRO A 189 10.68 16.96 -7.28
N LYS A 190 11.02 17.73 -8.33
CA LYS A 190 10.20 18.86 -8.80
C LYS A 190 8.87 18.33 -9.37
N ASP A 191 8.94 17.23 -10.08
CA ASP A 191 7.80 16.49 -10.61
C ASP A 191 6.88 15.93 -9.49
N VAL A 192 7.50 15.38 -8.43
CA VAL A 192 6.79 14.93 -7.22
C VAL A 192 6.06 16.09 -6.58
N LEU A 193 6.75 17.23 -6.38
CA LEU A 193 6.16 18.43 -5.80
C LEU A 193 4.94 18.90 -6.59
N VAL A 194 5.04 19.06 -7.91
CA VAL A 194 3.91 19.52 -8.74
C VAL A 194 2.74 18.54 -8.66
N SER A 195 3.02 17.23 -8.76
CA SER A 195 1.98 16.19 -8.65
C SER A 195 1.31 16.18 -7.27
N PHE A 196 2.09 16.42 -6.21
CA PHE A 196 1.60 16.44 -4.84
C PHE A 196 0.77 17.68 -4.56
N TRP A 197 1.20 18.84 -5.05
CA TRP A 197 0.44 20.07 -4.99
C TRP A 197 -0.93 19.94 -5.63
N HIS A 198 -1.00 19.41 -6.86
CA HIS A 198 -2.28 19.18 -7.53
C HIS A 198 -3.15 18.14 -6.82
N MET A 199 -2.57 17.11 -6.20
CA MET A 199 -3.36 16.13 -5.45
C MET A 199 -4.02 16.78 -4.23
N ILE A 200 -3.28 17.60 -3.49
CA ILE A 200 -3.77 18.27 -2.30
C ILE A 200 -4.83 19.30 -2.69
N THR A 201 -4.54 20.20 -3.63
CA THR A 201 -5.45 21.31 -3.99
C THR A 201 -6.74 20.85 -4.66
N ARG A 202 -6.77 19.67 -5.29
CA ARG A 202 -7.99 19.08 -5.86
C ARG A 202 -8.84 18.30 -4.87
N HIS A 203 -8.30 17.97 -3.70
CA HIS A 203 -9.04 17.17 -2.73
C HIS A 203 -9.82 18.10 -1.80
N GLU A 204 -11.15 17.95 -1.76
CA GLU A 204 -12.09 18.79 -0.99
C GLU A 204 -11.79 18.92 0.53
N ARG A 205 -10.88 18.09 1.06
CA ARG A 205 -10.41 18.17 2.46
C ARG A 205 -9.35 19.24 2.69
N PHE A 206 -8.54 19.53 1.69
CA PHE A 206 -7.47 20.52 1.81
C PHE A 206 -7.91 21.83 1.18
N ASN A 207 -9.20 22.19 1.37
CA ASN A 207 -9.96 23.28 0.76
C ASN A 207 -9.39 24.68 1.08
N ASN A 208 -8.13 24.87 0.70
CA ASN A 208 -7.32 26.03 0.89
C ASN A 208 -6.56 26.22 -0.43
N SER A 209 -6.58 27.46 -0.91
CA SER A 209 -5.71 27.98 -1.94
C SER A 209 -4.24 27.97 -1.46
N PHE A 210 -3.69 26.81 -1.11
CA PHE A 210 -2.34 26.70 -0.59
C PHE A 210 -1.36 27.09 -1.72
N PRO A 211 -0.65 28.22 -1.60
CA PRO A 211 0.15 28.72 -2.71
C PRO A 211 1.26 27.72 -3.06
N PHE A 212 1.51 27.53 -4.34
CA PHE A 212 2.60 26.65 -4.80
C PHE A 212 3.96 27.07 -4.22
N THR A 213 4.19 28.37 -4.04
CA THR A 213 5.42 28.90 -3.42
C THR A 213 5.62 28.40 -2.00
N GLN A 214 4.57 28.42 -1.17
CA GLN A 214 4.63 27.89 0.20
C GLN A 214 4.83 26.37 0.20
N ALA A 215 4.24 25.65 -0.76
CA ALA A 215 4.44 24.22 -0.93
C ALA A 215 5.88 23.88 -1.31
N PHE A 216 6.48 24.65 -2.22
CA PHE A 216 7.87 24.52 -2.62
C PHE A 216 8.81 24.65 -1.41
N GLU A 217 8.65 25.72 -0.61
CA GLU A 217 9.48 25.96 0.58
C GLU A 217 9.36 24.81 1.60
N LEU A 218 8.14 24.36 1.90
CA LEU A 218 7.94 23.25 2.86
C LEU A 218 8.44 21.90 2.33
N PHE A 219 8.34 21.66 1.02
CA PHE A 219 8.81 20.42 0.40
C PHE A 219 10.33 20.34 0.34
N TRP A 220 11.01 21.46 0.08
CA TRP A 220 12.46 21.51 -0.02
C TRP A 220 13.16 21.49 1.34
N ASN A 221 12.54 22.10 2.36
CA ASN A 221 13.04 22.11 3.73
C ASN A 221 12.61 20.86 4.54
N ASN A 222 12.41 19.73 3.85
CA ASN A 222 11.84 18.50 4.40
C ASN A 222 12.91 17.41 4.55
#